data_AF-A0A6H1TUG1-F1
#
_entry.id   AF-A0A6H1TUG1-F1
#
_cell.length_a   1.000
_cell.length_b   1.000
_cell.length_c   1.000
_cell.angle_alpha   90.00
_cell.angle_beta   90.00
_cell.angle_gamma   90.00
#
_symmetry.space_group_name_H-M   'P 1'
#
loop_
_entity.id
_entity.type
_entity.pdbx_description
1 polymer ?
#
loop_
_entity_poly.entity_id
_entity_poly.type
_entity_poly.pdbx_seq_one_letter_code
_entity_poly.pdbx_strand_id
1 'polypeptide(L)'
;MSYRDRTQVNIAPLAELFVGRRSRDRRKTRWRRLSLTAISAFTLLCGAATFPDAARASQSNRLMEIGVIQRFGSKETRDLILKPLAGNTLYLRFEGGDGNPKTLEAEQVKIELENQPLPEPQIEERVVLSIHRSFENAEQSAQEWQQQGIEVELASPGGRWQVWAKRDVYNTPLLRRLLLQSLQTNGHELTFLNTEVNKSIPHLSWTLDGFRYHRRVLEISASNDRIQVARGEKDPEPRLYGGELRLQPDAYGTYTLVNEVPLESYLRGVVPHEIGAGAPDAAVEAQAILARTYALRNLRRFETDGYELCASSACQVYKGLGNTWEPADRAIAATAGKVLTYNNELVDALYSSTSGGVTSPYTDMWDGSDRPYLQTRLDAVTNVWDLGRNSLSDEQNFRRFIGLKQGFNEDKTDLFRWREESKLADMNKDLKDYLQSKNHPLRNFKTIREARVVKRSPSGRAIELTVTTDLGSVTLRKDEILQAFYAPLSTLFYLEPMYDKDKKLEGYTFVGGGFGHGVGLSQFGAHNLARLGWTSDRILTFYFPGTEVRPIDREIVFWQDPQRGREEEF
;
A
#
# COMPACT_ATOMS: atom_id res chain seq x y z
N MET A 1 -3.93 17.43 8.47
CA MET A 1 -3.30 16.24 9.07
C MET A 1 -3.20 15.18 7.98
N SER A 2 -2.05 14.53 7.87
CA SER A 2 -1.71 13.60 6.79
C SER A 2 -2.38 12.24 7.02
N TYR A 3 -2.58 11.48 5.95
CA TYR A 3 -3.01 10.07 5.95
C TYR A 3 -2.26 9.19 6.96
N ARG A 4 -1.04 9.60 7.38
CA ARG A 4 -0.28 9.00 8.48
C ARG A 4 -1.06 8.85 9.80
N ASP A 5 -1.98 9.75 10.11
CA ASP A 5 -2.75 9.70 11.36
C ASP A 5 -3.88 8.65 11.32
N ARG A 6 -4.37 8.23 10.13
CA ARG A 6 -5.41 7.19 10.02
C ARG A 6 -4.88 5.79 10.34
N THR A 7 -3.58 5.56 10.19
CA THR A 7 -2.93 4.28 10.51
C THR A 7 -2.42 4.19 11.96
N GLN A 8 -2.52 5.27 12.73
CA GLN A 8 -2.18 5.31 14.16
C GLN A 8 -3.41 5.31 15.08
N VAL A 9 -4.55 4.81 14.61
CA VAL A 9 -5.51 4.25 15.56
C VAL A 9 -4.82 3.03 16.16
N ASN A 10 -4.27 3.20 17.37
CA ASN A 10 -3.83 2.11 18.22
C ASN A 10 -4.93 1.04 18.23
N ILE A 11 -4.75 -0.03 17.46
CA ILE A 11 -5.28 -1.32 17.84
C ILE A 11 -4.51 -1.64 19.11
N ALA A 12 -5.04 -1.19 20.25
CA ALA A 12 -4.49 -1.55 21.55
C ALA A 12 -4.33 -3.08 21.56
N PRO A 13 -3.18 -3.61 22.01
CA PRO A 13 -3.02 -5.05 22.11
C PRO A 13 -4.09 -5.56 23.07
N LEU A 14 -5.08 -6.30 22.55
CA LEU A 14 -6.11 -7.03 23.32
C LEU A 14 -5.52 -8.20 24.12
N ALA A 15 -4.26 -8.08 24.58
CA ALA A 15 -3.51 -9.13 25.26
C ALA A 15 -3.74 -9.18 26.77
N GLU A 16 -4.51 -8.26 27.36
CA GLU A 16 -4.84 -8.29 28.79
C GLU A 16 -6.32 -8.64 29.01
N LEU A 17 -6.65 -9.91 28.81
CA LEU A 17 -7.76 -10.64 29.45
C LEU A 17 -7.51 -12.11 29.11
N PHE A 18 -7.58 -13.01 30.09
CA PHE A 18 -7.21 -14.43 30.05
C PHE A 18 -5.76 -14.81 30.40
N VAL A 19 -5.35 -14.49 31.64
CA VAL A 19 -4.36 -15.32 32.36
C VAL A 19 -5.11 -16.33 33.23
N GLY A 20 -5.24 -17.56 32.72
CA GLY A 20 -5.84 -18.70 33.43
C GLY A 20 -4.91 -19.92 33.42
N ARG A 21 -4.17 -20.08 34.51
CA ARG A 21 -3.46 -21.29 35.04
C ARG A 21 -3.12 -22.44 34.07
N ARG A 22 -1.80 -22.60 33.84
CA ARG A 22 -1.14 -23.85 33.41
C ARG A 22 -1.36 -24.98 34.43
N SER A 23 -1.55 -26.21 33.93
CA SER A 23 -1.10 -27.42 34.61
C SER A 23 -0.16 -28.22 33.69
N ARG A 24 0.93 -28.70 34.29
CA ARG A 24 1.99 -29.51 33.68
C ARG A 24 1.51 -30.93 33.48
N ASP A 25 1.89 -31.58 32.38
CA ASP A 25 2.34 -32.96 32.50
C ASP A 25 3.47 -33.30 31.52
N ARG A 26 4.45 -34.04 32.05
CA ARG A 26 5.69 -34.47 31.40
C ARG A 26 5.50 -35.91 30.94
N ARG A 27 5.82 -36.24 29.69
CA ARG A 27 6.33 -37.59 29.37
C ARG A 27 7.49 -37.53 28.37
N LYS A 28 8.62 -38.04 28.84
CA LYS A 28 9.79 -38.42 28.04
C LYS A 28 9.48 -39.74 27.35
N THR A 29 9.91 -39.90 26.10
CA THR A 29 10.27 -41.23 25.58
C THR A 29 11.40 -41.07 24.57
N ARG A 30 12.30 -42.04 24.59
CA ARG A 30 13.65 -42.08 24.03
C ARG A 30 13.72 -43.32 23.12
N TRP A 31 14.79 -43.44 22.34
CA TRP A 31 15.22 -44.59 21.51
C TRP A 31 14.58 -44.63 20.10
N ARG A 32 15.27 -44.87 18.97
CA ARG A 32 16.51 -45.63 18.72
C ARG A 32 17.18 -45.16 17.42
N ARG A 33 18.53 -45.17 17.41
CA ARG A 33 19.37 -45.12 16.20
C ARG A 33 19.34 -46.48 15.50
N LEU A 34 19.29 -46.47 14.17
CA LEU A 34 19.68 -47.59 13.32
C LEU A 34 20.55 -47.04 12.20
N SER A 35 21.81 -47.46 12.24
CA SER A 35 22.84 -47.25 11.24
C SER A 35 22.70 -48.34 10.18
N LEU A 36 22.77 -47.99 8.90
CA LEU A 36 23.09 -48.93 7.83
C LEU A 36 23.92 -48.21 6.79
N THR A 37 25.20 -48.56 6.79
CA THR A 37 26.18 -48.33 5.74
C THR A 37 25.87 -49.25 4.56
N ALA A 38 25.72 -48.70 3.36
CA ALA A 38 25.83 -49.43 2.11
C ALA A 38 26.63 -48.56 1.12
N ILE A 39 27.87 -49.01 0.86
CA ILE A 39 28.73 -48.55 -0.22
C ILE A 39 28.32 -49.35 -1.45
N SER A 40 28.10 -48.70 -2.61
CA SER A 40 28.56 -49.20 -3.92
C SER A 40 28.32 -48.23 -5.07
N ALA A 41 29.40 -48.08 -5.84
CA ALA A 41 29.49 -47.89 -7.28
C ALA A 41 29.08 -46.55 -7.92
N PHE A 42 30.13 -45.83 -8.30
CA PHE A 42 30.20 -44.79 -9.31
C PHE A 42 29.76 -45.33 -10.68
N THR A 43 28.82 -44.65 -11.34
CA THR A 43 28.67 -44.67 -12.79
C THR A 43 28.54 -43.23 -13.28
N LEU A 44 29.56 -42.77 -14.01
CA LEU A 44 29.55 -41.55 -14.79
C LEU A 44 28.56 -41.72 -15.96
N LEU A 45 27.44 -41.01 -15.89
CA LEU A 45 26.70 -40.58 -17.07
C LEU A 45 26.51 -39.08 -16.99
N CYS A 46 27.23 -38.35 -17.85
CA CYS A 46 26.93 -36.97 -18.18
C CYS A 46 25.58 -36.92 -18.90
N GLY A 47 24.51 -36.74 -18.14
CA GLY A 47 23.24 -36.21 -18.63
C GLY A 47 23.16 -34.75 -18.20
N ALA A 48 23.05 -33.83 -19.16
CA ALA A 48 22.68 -32.46 -18.88
C ALA A 48 21.26 -32.46 -18.32
N ALA A 49 21.13 -32.52 -16.98
CA ALA A 49 19.90 -32.18 -16.30
C ALA A 49 19.70 -30.68 -16.48
N THR A 50 18.84 -30.28 -17.41
CA THR A 50 18.25 -28.95 -17.40
C THR A 50 17.49 -28.84 -16.09
N PHE A 51 17.97 -28.02 -15.15
CA PHE A 51 17.33 -27.81 -13.84
C PHE A 51 16.12 -26.87 -14.01
N PRO A 52 14.86 -27.36 -14.09
CA PRO A 52 13.70 -26.47 -14.17
C PRO A 52 13.40 -25.88 -12.77
N ASP A 53 13.78 -26.61 -11.72
CA ASP A 53 13.47 -26.30 -10.33
C ASP A 53 14.23 -25.08 -9.79
N ALA A 54 15.49 -24.85 -10.20
CA ALA A 54 16.25 -23.70 -9.73
C ALA A 54 15.67 -22.38 -10.28
N ALA A 55 15.27 -22.37 -11.55
CA ALA A 55 14.63 -21.20 -12.16
C ALA A 55 13.21 -20.97 -11.64
N ARG A 56 12.44 -22.04 -11.39
CA ARG A 56 11.10 -21.95 -10.79
C ARG A 56 11.15 -21.50 -9.32
N ALA A 57 12.11 -22.01 -8.54
CA ALA A 57 12.36 -21.57 -7.16
C ALA A 57 12.82 -20.10 -7.11
N SER A 58 13.72 -19.69 -8.02
CA SER A 58 14.16 -18.30 -8.16
C SER A 58 13.02 -17.33 -8.52
N GLN A 59 12.06 -17.76 -9.34
CA GLN A 59 10.89 -16.95 -9.69
C GLN A 59 9.87 -16.86 -8.52
N SER A 60 9.71 -17.94 -7.74
CA SER A 60 8.75 -17.99 -6.62
C SER A 60 9.17 -17.15 -5.40
N ASN A 61 10.46 -16.92 -5.21
CA ASN A 61 11.01 -16.17 -4.07
C ASN A 61 12.01 -15.10 -4.53
N ARG A 62 11.59 -14.28 -5.50
CA ARG A 62 12.39 -13.17 -6.04
C ARG A 62 12.75 -12.16 -4.95
N LEU A 63 13.81 -11.39 -5.17
CA LEU A 63 14.08 -10.19 -4.39
C LEU A 63 13.05 -9.12 -4.72
N MET A 64 12.57 -8.46 -3.67
CA MET A 64 11.65 -7.33 -3.70
C MET A 64 12.40 -6.08 -3.28
N GLU A 65 12.12 -4.94 -3.92
CA GLU A 65 12.71 -3.65 -3.57
C GLU A 65 11.69 -2.77 -2.83
N ILE A 66 11.82 -2.67 -1.51
CA ILE A 66 10.84 -2.00 -0.67
C ILE A 66 11.39 -0.69 -0.10
N GLY A 67 10.80 0.45 -0.46
CA GLY A 67 11.10 1.75 0.15
C GLY A 67 10.67 1.80 1.62
N VAL A 68 11.61 1.54 2.55
CA VAL A 68 11.36 1.46 4.00
C VAL A 68 11.51 2.82 4.70
N ILE A 69 12.31 3.72 4.14
CA ILE A 69 12.39 5.13 4.55
C ILE A 69 12.38 5.98 3.29
N GLN A 70 11.19 6.39 2.86
CA GLN A 70 10.99 7.25 1.68
C GLN A 70 11.29 8.72 2.03
N ARG A 71 11.90 9.45 1.11
CA ARG A 71 12.16 10.90 1.22
C ARG A 71 12.97 11.29 2.45
N PHE A 72 13.96 10.46 2.80
CA PHE A 72 14.98 10.79 3.79
C PHE A 72 15.67 12.10 3.38
N GLY A 73 15.70 13.07 4.31
CA GLY A 73 16.11 14.46 4.03
C GLY A 73 14.96 15.46 3.98
N SER A 74 13.72 15.00 3.79
CA SER A 74 12.54 15.84 4.01
C SER A 74 12.28 15.96 5.51
N LYS A 75 12.22 17.21 6.02
CA LYS A 75 11.86 17.80 7.33
C LYS A 75 11.79 16.96 8.65
N GLU A 76 11.58 15.65 8.65
CA GLU A 76 11.24 14.81 9.81
C GLU A 76 12.29 13.79 10.27
N THR A 77 13.24 13.37 9.42
CA THR A 77 14.28 12.40 9.82
C THR A 77 15.62 12.88 9.28
N ARG A 78 16.55 13.23 10.18
CA ARG A 78 17.87 13.78 9.82
C ARG A 78 18.97 12.72 9.79
N ASP A 79 18.86 11.72 10.67
CA ASP A 79 19.90 10.73 10.87
C ASP A 79 19.28 9.33 10.91
N LEU A 80 20.00 8.34 10.37
CA LEU A 80 19.71 6.91 10.50
C LEU A 80 20.89 6.20 11.16
N ILE A 81 20.61 5.24 12.02
CA ILE A 81 21.63 4.38 12.63
C ILE A 81 21.32 2.95 12.24
N LEU A 82 22.29 2.30 11.60
CA LEU A 82 22.18 0.92 11.17
C LEU A 82 23.18 0.05 11.92
N LYS A 83 22.73 -1.09 12.42
CA LYS A 83 23.53 -2.05 13.19
C LYS A 83 23.20 -3.48 12.76
N PRO A 84 24.17 -4.40 12.79
CA PRO A 84 23.88 -5.82 12.66
C PRO A 84 23.35 -6.35 14.00
N LEU A 85 22.85 -7.59 14.04
CA LEU A 85 22.57 -8.24 15.33
C LEU A 85 23.88 -8.52 16.09
N ALA A 86 23.81 -8.59 17.42
CA ALA A 86 24.99 -8.83 18.27
C ALA A 86 25.84 -10.02 17.78
N GLY A 87 27.15 -9.80 17.67
CA GLY A 87 28.13 -10.79 17.18
C GLY A 87 28.22 -10.91 15.65
N ASN A 88 27.63 -9.99 14.90
CA ASN A 88 27.69 -9.94 13.43
C ASN A 88 28.33 -8.64 12.95
N THR A 89 28.74 -8.62 11.68
CA THR A 89 29.43 -7.49 11.04
C THR A 89 28.54 -6.87 9.96
N LEU A 90 28.58 -5.54 9.81
CA LEU A 90 28.03 -4.85 8.65
C LEU A 90 29.09 -4.69 7.57
N TYR A 91 28.66 -4.80 6.32
CA TYR A 91 29.45 -4.49 5.14
C TYR A 91 28.82 -3.29 4.43
N LEU A 92 29.64 -2.28 4.18
CA LEU A 92 29.27 -1.03 3.51
C LEU A 92 29.93 -0.98 2.15
N ARG A 93 29.16 -1.16 1.08
CA ARG A 93 29.64 -1.19 -0.30
C ARG A 93 29.22 0.07 -1.06
N PHE A 94 30.19 0.71 -1.70
CA PHE A 94 29.99 1.97 -2.42
C PHE A 94 31.06 2.17 -3.51
N GLU A 95 30.80 3.08 -4.45
CA GLU A 95 31.77 3.41 -5.50
C GLU A 95 32.93 4.27 -4.95
N GLY A 96 34.17 3.82 -5.17
CA GLY A 96 35.39 4.54 -4.80
C GLY A 96 35.57 5.82 -5.61
N GLY A 97 36.48 6.70 -5.16
CA GLY A 97 36.82 7.92 -5.93
C GLY A 97 37.50 7.62 -7.28
N ASP A 98 37.96 6.39 -7.46
CA ASP A 98 38.52 5.81 -8.67
C ASP A 98 37.49 5.09 -9.54
N GLY A 99 36.20 5.12 -9.17
CA GLY A 99 35.10 4.46 -9.89
C GLY A 99 34.96 2.95 -9.60
N ASN A 100 35.89 2.36 -8.84
CA ASN A 100 35.83 0.94 -8.49
C ASN A 100 35.02 0.72 -7.19
N PRO A 101 34.22 -0.36 -7.08
CA PRO A 101 33.53 -0.70 -5.84
C PRO A 101 34.49 -0.91 -4.67
N LYS A 102 34.19 -0.32 -3.52
CA LYS A 102 34.88 -0.53 -2.24
C LYS A 102 33.90 -1.11 -1.23
N THR A 103 34.40 -1.98 -0.35
CA THR A 103 33.63 -2.55 0.77
C THR A 103 34.38 -2.31 2.06
N LEU A 104 33.69 -1.78 3.07
CA LEU A 104 34.22 -1.57 4.42
C LEU A 104 33.42 -2.38 5.43
N GLU A 105 34.10 -2.86 6.47
CA GLU A 105 33.46 -3.52 7.60
C GLU A 105 33.14 -2.50 8.70
N ALA A 106 32.00 -2.69 9.38
CA ALA A 106 31.59 -1.81 10.46
C ALA A 106 30.76 -2.56 11.52
N GLU A 107 30.86 -2.13 12.78
CA GLU A 107 29.94 -2.58 13.84
C GLU A 107 28.61 -1.81 13.81
N GLN A 108 28.62 -0.60 13.25
CA GLN A 108 27.46 0.25 13.02
C GLN A 108 27.81 1.32 11.98
N VAL A 109 26.78 1.90 11.34
CA VAL A 109 26.95 3.10 10.52
C VAL A 109 25.91 4.15 10.90
N LYS A 110 26.36 5.39 11.08
CA LYS A 110 25.49 6.56 11.20
C LYS A 110 25.42 7.26 9.85
N ILE A 111 24.22 7.33 9.30
CA ILE A 111 23.92 8.02 8.06
C ILE A 111 23.29 9.36 8.41
N GLU A 112 23.79 10.43 7.82
CA GLU A 112 23.37 11.81 8.06
C GLU A 112 23.12 12.49 6.71
N LEU A 113 22.26 13.51 6.73
CA LEU A 113 22.08 14.41 5.59
C LEU A 113 22.48 15.82 5.97
N GLU A 114 23.41 16.38 5.21
CA GLU A 114 23.87 17.75 5.36
C GLU A 114 23.32 18.58 4.21
N ASN A 115 22.56 19.64 4.51
CA ASN A 115 22.12 20.55 3.46
C ASN A 115 23.30 21.41 3.03
N GLN A 116 23.79 21.15 1.82
CA GLN A 116 24.84 21.95 1.22
C GLN A 116 24.21 23.14 0.47
N PRO A 117 24.53 24.38 0.84
CA PRO A 117 24.03 25.55 0.13
C PRO A 117 24.55 25.55 -1.30
N LEU A 118 23.67 25.88 -2.24
CA LEU A 118 24.05 26.08 -3.63
C LEU A 118 24.61 27.50 -3.80
N PRO A 119 25.68 27.69 -4.60
CA PRO A 119 26.20 29.04 -4.91
C PRO A 119 25.14 29.95 -5.51
N GLU A 120 24.25 29.38 -6.34
CA GLU A 120 23.07 30.04 -6.89
C GLU A 120 21.85 29.14 -6.72
N PRO A 121 20.65 29.70 -6.42
CA PRO A 121 19.43 28.92 -6.35
C PRO A 121 19.14 28.18 -7.66
N GLN A 122 18.88 26.88 -7.56
CA GLN A 122 18.45 26.06 -8.68
C GLN A 122 16.93 26.01 -8.74
N ILE A 123 16.38 26.05 -9.95
CA ILE A 123 14.94 25.94 -10.18
C ILE A 123 14.65 24.57 -10.75
N GLU A 124 13.84 23.79 -10.05
CA GLU A 124 13.23 22.57 -10.57
C GLU A 124 11.80 22.86 -10.99
N GLU A 125 11.44 22.50 -12.21
CA GLU A 125 10.07 22.63 -12.71
C GLU A 125 9.58 21.30 -13.27
N ARG A 126 8.32 20.97 -13.01
CA ARG A 126 7.62 19.81 -13.58
C ARG A 126 6.17 20.16 -13.88
N VAL A 127 5.62 19.63 -14.97
CA VAL A 127 4.20 19.80 -15.29
C VAL A 127 3.42 18.69 -14.60
N VAL A 128 2.51 19.06 -13.70
CA VAL A 128 1.61 18.14 -13.01
C VAL A 128 0.32 18.07 -13.80
N LEU A 129 0.00 16.88 -14.30
CA LEU A 129 -1.15 16.62 -15.15
C LEU A 129 -2.41 16.32 -14.33
N SER A 130 -2.24 15.57 -13.24
CA SER A 130 -3.33 15.24 -12.32
C SER A 130 -2.79 14.80 -10.96
N ILE A 131 -3.63 14.84 -9.93
CA ILE A 131 -3.32 14.45 -8.55
C ILE A 131 -4.42 13.52 -8.07
N HIS A 132 -4.07 12.46 -7.34
CA HIS A 132 -4.97 11.38 -6.93
C HIS A 132 -4.68 10.88 -5.52
N ARG A 133 -5.71 10.39 -4.84
CA ARG A 133 -5.57 9.72 -3.55
C ARG A 133 -4.82 8.39 -3.67
N SER A 134 -5.12 7.62 -4.70
CA SER A 134 -4.69 6.22 -4.88
C SER A 134 -3.79 6.06 -6.09
N PHE A 135 -2.99 4.99 -6.07
CA PHE A 135 -2.17 4.62 -7.23
C PHE A 135 -3.07 4.20 -8.39
N GLU A 136 -4.14 3.47 -8.10
CA GLU A 136 -5.12 2.95 -9.04
C GLU A 136 -5.69 4.06 -9.95
N ASN A 137 -6.16 5.17 -9.36
CA ASN A 137 -6.65 6.31 -10.15
C ASN A 137 -5.53 7.06 -10.86
N ALA A 138 -4.33 7.14 -10.26
CA ALA A 138 -3.19 7.78 -10.89
C ALA A 138 -2.72 7.00 -12.13
N GLU A 139 -2.68 5.68 -12.05
CA GLU A 139 -2.36 4.80 -13.16
C GLU A 139 -3.40 4.88 -14.27
N GLN A 140 -4.70 4.85 -13.93
CA GLN A 140 -5.75 5.06 -14.92
C GLN A 140 -5.62 6.44 -15.60
N SER A 141 -5.35 7.50 -14.83
CA SER A 141 -5.13 8.84 -15.39
C SER A 141 -3.88 8.90 -16.26
N ALA A 142 -2.79 8.23 -15.88
CA ALA A 142 -1.57 8.13 -16.69
C ALA A 142 -1.86 7.47 -18.05
N GLN A 143 -2.64 6.39 -18.05
CA GLN A 143 -3.06 5.71 -19.27
C GLN A 143 -3.87 6.65 -20.18
N GLU A 144 -4.81 7.42 -19.63
CA GLU A 144 -5.59 8.40 -20.39
C GLU A 144 -4.74 9.51 -21.01
N TRP A 145 -3.67 9.94 -20.34
CA TRP A 145 -2.71 10.90 -20.90
C TRP A 145 -1.84 10.30 -22.00
N GLN A 146 -1.38 9.06 -21.82
CA GLN A 146 -0.61 8.33 -22.83
C GLN A 146 -1.41 8.10 -24.11
N GLN A 147 -2.72 7.81 -23.99
CA GLN A 147 -3.64 7.70 -25.15
C GLN A 147 -3.78 9.01 -25.92
N GLN A 148 -3.52 10.15 -25.28
CA GLN A 148 -3.48 11.46 -25.91
C GLN A 148 -2.07 11.83 -26.44
N GLY A 149 -1.12 10.89 -26.41
CA GLY A 149 0.25 11.09 -26.87
C GLY A 149 1.14 11.85 -25.90
N ILE A 150 0.74 11.98 -24.63
CA ILE A 150 1.54 12.64 -23.59
C ILE A 150 2.31 11.56 -22.82
N GLU A 151 3.63 11.59 -22.91
CA GLU A 151 4.47 10.72 -22.07
C GLU A 151 4.42 11.18 -20.62
N VAL A 152 4.24 10.22 -19.71
CA VAL A 152 4.03 10.48 -18.28
C VAL A 152 4.93 9.62 -17.39
N GLU A 153 5.06 10.04 -16.14
CA GLU A 153 5.62 9.26 -15.05
C GLU A 153 4.76 9.42 -13.79
N LEU A 154 4.67 8.37 -12.98
CA LEU A 154 3.88 8.36 -11.73
C LEU A 154 4.79 8.67 -10.55
N ALA A 155 4.43 9.67 -9.76
CA ALA A 155 5.19 10.06 -8.59
C ALA A 155 4.26 10.22 -7.37
N SER A 156 4.80 10.09 -6.16
CA SER A 156 4.05 10.26 -4.92
C SER A 156 4.66 11.31 -3.99
N PRO A 157 4.88 12.57 -4.43
CA PRO A 157 5.44 13.61 -3.56
C PRO A 157 4.52 13.84 -2.36
N GLY A 158 5.10 13.82 -1.15
CA GLY A 158 4.33 14.02 0.09
C GLY A 158 3.24 12.97 0.36
N GLY A 159 3.29 11.81 -0.30
CA GLY A 159 2.30 10.73 -0.15
C GLY A 159 1.00 10.95 -0.94
N ARG A 160 1.01 11.84 -1.93
CA ARG A 160 -0.08 12.01 -2.90
C ARG A 160 0.38 11.58 -4.26
N TRP A 161 -0.39 10.70 -4.90
CA TRP A 161 -0.08 10.29 -6.26
C TRP A 161 -0.30 11.46 -7.22
N GLN A 162 0.65 11.65 -8.12
CA GLN A 162 0.62 12.64 -9.17
C GLN A 162 1.00 11.96 -10.47
N VAL A 163 0.34 12.37 -11.55
CA VAL A 163 0.78 12.08 -12.90
C VAL A 163 1.58 13.29 -13.36
N TRP A 164 2.87 13.11 -13.62
CA TRP A 164 3.72 14.14 -14.18
C TRP A 164 3.87 13.93 -15.68
N ALA A 165 3.97 15.03 -16.42
CA ALA A 165 4.52 14.95 -17.78
C ALA A 165 5.99 14.52 -17.65
N LYS A 166 6.39 13.48 -18.39
CA LYS A 166 7.68 12.81 -18.22
C LYS A 166 8.83 13.80 -18.35
N ARG A 167 9.60 13.96 -17.27
CA ARG A 167 10.63 15.01 -17.17
C ARG A 167 11.70 14.95 -18.26
N ASP A 168 12.08 13.75 -18.71
CA ASP A 168 13.10 13.59 -19.76
C ASP A 168 12.62 14.03 -21.14
N VAL A 169 11.31 13.96 -21.39
CA VAL A 169 10.67 14.40 -22.65
C VAL A 169 10.42 15.90 -22.60
N TYR A 170 9.87 16.40 -21.50
CA TYR A 170 9.56 17.82 -21.30
C TYR A 170 10.68 18.52 -20.51
N ASN A 171 11.92 18.35 -20.98
CA ASN A 171 13.13 18.68 -20.25
C ASN A 171 13.53 20.17 -20.31
N THR A 172 12.93 20.99 -21.17
CA THR A 172 13.22 22.44 -21.26
C THR A 172 12.09 23.32 -20.69
N PRO A 173 12.40 24.52 -20.17
CA PRO A 173 11.39 25.49 -19.74
C PRO A 173 10.35 25.84 -20.81
N LEU A 174 10.77 25.86 -22.09
CA LEU A 174 9.89 26.15 -23.23
C LEU A 174 8.90 25.01 -23.46
N LEU A 175 9.37 23.75 -23.51
CA LEU A 175 8.51 22.59 -23.73
C LEU A 175 7.44 22.46 -22.64
N ARG A 176 7.80 22.69 -21.37
CA ARG A 176 6.83 22.65 -20.25
C ARG A 176 5.74 23.72 -20.39
N ARG A 177 6.12 24.95 -20.76
CA ARG A 177 5.16 26.06 -20.94
C ARG A 177 4.26 25.86 -22.16
N LEU A 178 4.82 25.37 -23.27
CA LEU A 178 4.04 25.02 -24.46
C LEU A 178 3.05 23.88 -24.18
N LEU A 179 3.49 22.82 -23.50
CA LEU A 179 2.61 21.73 -23.07
C LEU A 179 1.49 22.28 -22.18
N LEU A 180 1.83 23.02 -21.12
CA LEU A 180 0.84 23.55 -20.18
C LEU A 180 -0.17 24.46 -20.87
N GLN A 181 0.30 25.35 -21.75
CA GLN A 181 -0.59 26.23 -22.53
C GLN A 181 -1.53 25.42 -23.43
N SER A 182 -1.01 24.39 -24.12
CA SER A 182 -1.83 23.49 -24.95
C SER A 182 -2.89 22.77 -24.10
N LEU A 183 -2.49 22.18 -22.97
CA LEU A 183 -3.39 21.47 -22.05
C LEU A 183 -4.53 22.36 -21.56
N GLN A 184 -4.20 23.57 -21.09
CA GLN A 184 -5.18 24.51 -20.57
C GLN A 184 -6.12 25.03 -21.68
N THR A 185 -5.62 25.25 -22.89
CA THR A 185 -6.45 25.64 -24.05
C THR A 185 -7.43 24.52 -24.44
N ASN A 186 -7.08 23.26 -24.20
CA ASN A 186 -7.93 22.10 -24.44
C ASN A 186 -8.82 21.71 -23.23
N GLY A 187 -8.96 22.59 -22.24
CA GLY A 187 -9.89 22.40 -21.12
C GLY A 187 -9.31 21.65 -19.91
N HIS A 188 -8.02 21.33 -19.89
CA HIS A 188 -7.36 20.72 -18.73
C HIS A 188 -6.90 21.77 -17.71
N GLU A 189 -7.84 22.56 -17.18
CA GLU A 189 -7.56 23.73 -16.32
C GLU A 189 -6.86 23.40 -15.00
N LEU A 190 -6.97 22.16 -14.52
CA LEU A 190 -6.34 21.71 -13.27
C LEU A 190 -4.86 21.33 -13.45
N THR A 191 -4.35 21.31 -14.68
CA THR A 191 -2.93 21.10 -14.94
C THR A 191 -2.14 22.34 -14.54
N PHE A 192 -0.95 22.15 -13.97
CA PHE A 192 -0.14 23.28 -13.51
C PHE A 192 1.36 22.98 -13.58
N LEU A 193 2.15 24.05 -13.63
CA LEU A 193 3.60 23.99 -13.45
C LEU A 193 3.91 24.03 -11.96
N ASN A 194 4.47 22.94 -11.44
CA ASN A 194 5.09 22.96 -10.12
C ASN A 194 6.52 23.49 -10.28
N THR A 195 6.85 24.55 -9.52
CA THR A 195 8.17 25.19 -9.53
C THR A 195 8.72 25.19 -8.11
N GLU A 196 9.90 24.63 -7.93
CA GLU A 196 10.62 24.55 -6.67
C GLU A 196 11.95 25.30 -6.80
N VAL A 197 12.22 26.19 -5.82
CA VAL A 197 13.46 26.96 -5.78
C VAL A 197 14.36 26.39 -4.70
N ASN A 198 15.34 25.62 -5.13
CA ASN A 198 16.30 24.93 -4.27
C ASN A 198 17.48 25.85 -3.98
N LYS A 199 17.62 26.27 -2.71
CA LYS A 199 18.78 27.06 -2.22
C LYS A 199 19.88 26.19 -1.65
N SER A 200 19.60 24.92 -1.44
CA SER A 200 20.52 23.91 -0.92
C SER A 200 20.09 22.54 -1.41
N ILE A 201 21.03 21.62 -1.53
CA ILE A 201 20.79 20.22 -1.85
C ILE A 201 21.15 19.33 -0.66
N PRO A 202 20.38 18.26 -0.39
CA PRO A 202 20.75 17.31 0.64
C PRO A 202 21.97 16.49 0.17
N HIS A 203 23.03 16.55 0.94
CA HIS A 203 24.26 15.82 0.70
C HIS A 203 24.37 14.67 1.68
N LEU A 204 24.33 13.45 1.14
CA LEU A 204 24.42 12.22 1.93
C LEU A 204 25.82 12.08 2.52
N SER A 205 25.88 11.87 3.83
CA SER A 205 27.12 11.58 4.54
C SER A 205 26.98 10.39 5.48
N TRP A 206 28.07 9.67 5.70
CA TRP A 206 28.16 8.70 6.78
C TRP A 206 29.57 8.68 7.35
N THR A 207 29.69 8.24 8.60
CA THR A 207 30.96 8.21 9.32
C THR A 207 31.36 6.79 9.70
N LEU A 208 32.63 6.45 9.48
CA LEU A 208 33.26 5.19 9.89
C LEU A 208 34.72 5.45 10.23
N ASP A 209 35.19 5.00 11.39
CA ASP A 209 36.57 5.12 11.86
C ASP A 209 37.17 6.54 11.76
N GLY A 210 36.35 7.57 12.01
CA GLY A 210 36.75 8.97 11.94
C GLY A 210 36.80 9.57 10.53
N PHE A 211 36.53 8.78 9.48
CA PHE A 211 36.38 9.27 8.11
C PHE A 211 34.91 9.57 7.80
N ARG A 212 34.66 10.68 7.11
CA ARG A 212 33.35 11.04 6.56
C ARG A 212 33.33 10.78 5.06
N TYR A 213 32.34 10.01 4.63
CA TYR A 213 32.15 9.64 3.23
C TYR A 213 30.94 10.36 2.66
N HIS A 214 31.01 10.66 1.36
CA HIS A 214 29.94 11.30 0.61
C HIS A 214 29.73 10.56 -0.70
N ARG A 215 28.74 9.66 -0.77
CA ARG A 215 28.31 9.05 -2.03
C ARG A 215 26.80 9.11 -2.14
N ARG A 216 26.33 9.05 -3.38
CA ARG A 216 24.90 9.05 -3.70
C ARG A 216 24.25 7.69 -3.45
N VAL A 217 25.01 6.60 -3.56
CA VAL A 217 24.54 5.24 -3.35
C VAL A 217 25.41 4.55 -2.32
N LEU A 218 24.77 3.83 -1.38
CA LEU A 218 25.41 3.00 -0.37
C LEU A 218 24.61 1.70 -0.21
N GLU A 219 25.26 0.58 -0.50
CA GLU A 219 24.77 -0.78 -0.24
C GLU A 219 25.24 -1.23 1.15
N ILE A 220 24.33 -1.86 1.90
CA ILE A 220 24.52 -2.21 3.31
C ILE A 220 24.01 -3.64 3.49
N SER A 221 24.92 -4.55 3.83
CA SER A 221 24.60 -5.94 4.15
C SER A 221 25.15 -6.32 5.53
N ALA A 222 24.71 -7.45 6.07
CA ALA A 222 25.17 -7.98 7.35
C ALA A 222 25.54 -9.47 7.21
N SER A 223 26.49 -9.96 8.01
CA SER A 223 26.94 -11.36 7.96
C SER A 223 25.86 -12.41 8.26
N ASN A 224 24.68 -12.00 8.72
CA ASN A 224 23.51 -12.85 8.99
C ASN A 224 22.23 -12.39 8.25
N ASP A 225 22.36 -11.51 7.26
CA ASP A 225 21.27 -10.93 6.49
C ASP A 225 20.21 -10.22 7.33
N ARG A 226 20.60 -9.66 8.49
CA ARG A 226 19.69 -8.94 9.39
C ARG A 226 20.27 -7.63 9.86
N ILE A 227 19.59 -6.54 9.53
CA ILE A 227 20.03 -5.18 9.82
C ILE A 227 18.96 -4.45 10.63
N GLN A 228 19.33 -3.96 11.81
CA GLN A 228 18.50 -3.07 12.59
C GLN A 228 18.67 -1.64 12.08
N VAL A 229 17.57 -0.94 11.86
CA VAL A 229 17.52 0.46 11.40
C VAL A 229 16.76 1.28 12.42
N ALA A 230 17.40 2.34 12.91
CA ALA A 230 16.83 3.30 13.85
C ALA A 230 16.82 4.72 13.25
N ARG A 231 15.73 5.47 13.47
CA ARG A 231 15.57 6.89 13.14
C ARG A 231 16.18 7.75 14.25
N GLY A 232 17.50 7.90 14.22
CA GLY A 232 18.28 8.59 15.25
C GLY A 232 18.58 7.72 16.48
N GLU A 233 19.32 8.28 17.44
CA GLU A 233 19.85 7.55 18.61
C GLU A 233 18.77 7.09 19.60
N LYS A 234 17.66 7.82 19.68
CA LYS A 234 16.58 7.60 20.63
C LYS A 234 15.30 7.12 19.97
N ASP A 235 15.43 6.40 18.84
CA ASP A 235 14.28 5.80 18.18
C ASP A 235 13.59 4.81 19.15
N PRO A 236 12.33 5.04 19.55
CA PRO A 236 11.62 4.13 20.43
C PRO A 236 11.25 2.81 19.75
N GLU A 237 11.26 2.75 18.41
CA GLU A 237 10.80 1.59 17.63
C GLU A 237 11.76 1.24 16.48
N PRO A 238 13.03 0.88 16.77
CA PRO A 238 13.96 0.47 15.73
C PRO A 238 13.46 -0.80 15.04
N ARG A 239 13.59 -0.86 13.71
CA ARG A 239 13.08 -1.97 12.91
C ARG A 239 14.19 -2.90 12.48
N LEU A 240 13.95 -4.21 12.59
CA LEU A 240 14.84 -5.24 12.07
C LEU A 240 14.41 -5.61 10.65
N TYR A 241 15.27 -5.45 9.66
CA TYR A 241 15.02 -5.87 8.28
C TYR A 241 15.85 -7.10 7.93
N GLY A 242 15.33 -7.92 7.03
CA GLY A 242 16.06 -9.05 6.44
C GLY A 242 16.60 -8.67 5.05
N GLY A 243 17.66 -9.35 4.61
CA GLY A 243 18.31 -9.09 3.32
C GLY A 243 19.24 -7.87 3.40
N GLU A 244 19.33 -7.14 2.29
CA GLU A 244 20.22 -5.99 2.14
C GLU A 244 19.44 -4.67 2.15
N LEU A 245 20.15 -3.58 2.41
CA LEU A 245 19.62 -2.23 2.34
C LEU A 245 20.45 -1.40 1.35
N ARG A 246 19.77 -0.60 0.54
CA ARG A 246 20.39 0.31 -0.40
C ARG A 246 19.85 1.72 -0.16
N LEU A 247 20.75 2.66 0.11
CA LEU A 247 20.40 4.07 0.15
C LEU A 247 20.67 4.67 -1.22
N GLN A 248 19.66 5.34 -1.79
CA GLN A 248 19.71 5.88 -3.15
C GLN A 248 19.00 7.25 -3.24
N PRO A 249 19.29 8.07 -4.26
CA PRO A 249 18.48 9.25 -4.57
C PRO A 249 17.07 8.87 -5.04
N ASP A 250 16.08 9.73 -4.80
CA ASP A 250 14.71 9.59 -5.31
C ASP A 250 14.32 10.71 -6.29
N ALA A 251 13.08 10.69 -6.78
CA ALA A 251 12.58 11.62 -7.78
C ALA A 251 12.38 13.07 -7.29
N TYR A 252 12.52 13.31 -5.98
CA TYR A 252 12.17 14.57 -5.31
C TYR A 252 13.41 15.34 -4.84
N GLY A 253 14.59 14.93 -5.29
CA GLY A 253 15.85 15.51 -4.80
C GLY A 253 16.16 15.11 -3.36
N THR A 254 15.55 14.04 -2.84
CA THR A 254 15.84 13.44 -1.53
C THR A 254 16.43 12.04 -1.70
N TYR A 255 16.51 11.26 -0.62
CA TYR A 255 16.99 9.88 -0.64
C TYR A 255 15.92 8.90 -0.16
N THR A 256 15.99 7.66 -0.62
CA THR A 256 15.19 6.55 -0.11
C THR A 256 16.09 5.42 0.38
N LEU A 257 15.82 4.91 1.58
CA LEU A 257 16.37 3.64 2.03
C LEU A 257 15.46 2.53 1.50
N VAL A 258 15.99 1.72 0.59
CA VAL A 258 15.34 0.57 -0.03
C VAL A 258 15.81 -0.69 0.67
N ASN A 259 14.89 -1.61 0.98
CA ASN A 259 15.20 -2.94 1.47
C ASN A 259 15.03 -3.95 0.33
N GLU A 260 16.13 -4.60 -0.02
CA GLU A 260 16.18 -5.69 -0.97
C GLU A 260 16.01 -7.02 -0.21
N VAL A 261 14.83 -7.62 -0.33
CA VAL A 261 14.42 -8.72 0.55
C VAL A 261 13.72 -9.83 -0.25
N PRO A 262 14.02 -11.12 -0.01
CA PRO A 262 13.28 -12.21 -0.65
C PRO A 262 11.77 -12.13 -0.35
N LEU A 263 10.93 -12.39 -1.35
CA LEU A 263 9.48 -12.28 -1.26
C LEU A 263 8.88 -12.98 -0.03
N GLU A 264 9.28 -14.21 0.27
CA GLU A 264 8.77 -14.94 1.44
C GLU A 264 9.21 -14.29 2.76
N SER A 265 10.41 -13.71 2.81
CA SER A 265 10.88 -12.92 3.97
C SER A 265 10.14 -11.58 4.10
N TYR A 266 9.81 -10.93 2.98
CA TYR A 266 8.96 -9.74 2.96
C TYR A 266 7.58 -10.04 3.57
N LEU A 267 6.95 -11.16 3.19
CA LEU A 267 5.64 -11.56 3.70
C LEU A 267 5.63 -11.77 5.22
N ARG A 268 6.74 -12.22 5.83
CA ARG A 268 6.85 -12.31 7.29
C ARG A 268 6.72 -10.95 7.97
N GLY A 269 7.14 -9.88 7.29
CA GLY A 269 6.96 -8.51 7.77
C GLY A 269 5.66 -7.84 7.37
N VAL A 270 4.83 -8.49 6.54
CA VAL A 270 3.53 -7.98 6.07
C VAL A 270 2.38 -8.69 6.76
N VAL A 271 2.28 -10.01 6.60
CA VAL A 271 1.11 -10.80 7.00
C VAL A 271 0.71 -10.57 8.48
N PRO A 272 1.63 -10.60 9.46
CA PRO A 272 1.26 -10.36 10.87
C PRO A 272 0.66 -8.99 11.13
N HIS A 273 1.08 -7.99 10.37
CA HIS A 273 0.69 -6.59 10.55
C HIS A 273 -0.57 -6.22 9.75
N GLU A 274 -0.90 -6.99 8.72
CA GLU A 274 -2.12 -6.81 7.93
C GLU A 274 -3.33 -7.48 8.56
N ILE A 275 -3.23 -8.76 8.92
CA ILE A 275 -4.39 -9.54 9.41
C ILE A 275 -4.48 -9.60 10.95
N GLY A 276 -3.37 -9.30 11.63
CA GLY A 276 -3.27 -9.28 13.09
C GLY A 276 -3.01 -10.64 13.74
N ALA A 277 -2.37 -10.61 14.92
CA ALA A 277 -1.91 -11.80 15.66
C ALA A 277 -3.02 -12.67 16.31
N GLY A 278 -4.29 -12.45 15.98
CA GLY A 278 -5.43 -13.25 16.47
C GLY A 278 -6.21 -13.95 15.35
N ALA A 279 -5.71 -13.87 14.12
CA ALA A 279 -6.34 -14.44 12.94
C ALA A 279 -6.23 -15.97 12.94
N PRO A 280 -7.32 -16.71 12.63
CA PRO A 280 -7.25 -18.17 12.50
C PRO A 280 -6.43 -18.61 11.28
N ASP A 281 -5.79 -19.78 11.35
CA ASP A 281 -4.81 -20.27 10.36
C ASP A 281 -5.28 -20.13 8.90
N ALA A 282 -6.49 -20.57 8.56
CA ALA A 282 -7.01 -20.49 7.18
C ALA A 282 -7.18 -19.04 6.68
N ALA A 283 -7.46 -18.08 7.57
CA ALA A 283 -7.52 -16.66 7.21
C ALA A 283 -6.09 -16.10 6.98
N VAL A 284 -5.13 -16.52 7.80
CA VAL A 284 -3.72 -16.15 7.66
C VAL A 284 -3.13 -16.70 6.35
N GLU A 285 -3.47 -17.93 5.96
CA GLU A 285 -3.09 -18.52 4.67
C GLU A 285 -3.69 -17.73 3.49
N ALA A 286 -4.98 -17.39 3.55
CA ALA A 286 -5.63 -16.57 2.52
C ALA A 286 -4.95 -15.18 2.40
N GLN A 287 -4.63 -14.54 3.53
CA GLN A 287 -3.88 -13.29 3.54
C GLN A 287 -2.47 -13.43 2.95
N ALA A 288 -1.76 -14.52 3.23
CA ALA A 288 -0.43 -14.76 2.68
C ALA A 288 -0.46 -14.87 1.15
N ILE A 289 -1.43 -15.61 0.60
CA ILE A 289 -1.64 -15.73 -0.85
C ILE A 289 -1.97 -14.37 -1.46
N LEU A 290 -2.89 -13.60 -0.88
CA LEU A 290 -3.24 -12.27 -1.38
C LEU A 290 -2.08 -11.28 -1.28
N ALA A 291 -1.35 -11.29 -0.17
CA ALA A 291 -0.22 -10.40 0.02
C ALA A 291 0.90 -10.69 -1.00
N ARG A 292 1.17 -11.96 -1.29
CA ARG A 292 2.12 -12.37 -2.33
C ARG A 292 1.66 -11.92 -3.71
N THR A 293 0.39 -12.16 -4.03
CA THR A 293 -0.23 -11.78 -5.30
C THR A 293 -0.18 -10.26 -5.51
N TYR A 294 -0.57 -9.50 -4.48
CA TYR A 294 -0.52 -8.04 -4.49
C TYR A 294 0.89 -7.53 -4.75
N ALA A 295 1.87 -8.04 -4.00
CA ALA A 295 3.25 -7.60 -4.12
C ALA A 295 3.76 -7.79 -5.55
N LEU A 296 3.58 -8.99 -6.11
CA LEU A 296 4.05 -9.32 -7.46
C LEU A 296 3.30 -8.60 -8.58
N ARG A 297 2.01 -8.28 -8.38
CA ARG A 297 1.23 -7.53 -9.36
C ARG A 297 1.59 -6.05 -9.40
N ASN A 298 2.13 -5.48 -8.32
CA ASN A 298 2.25 -4.03 -8.13
C ASN A 298 3.69 -3.48 -8.22
N LEU A 299 4.59 -4.18 -8.92
CA LEU A 299 6.03 -3.87 -8.92
C LEU A 299 6.42 -2.52 -9.53
N ARG A 300 5.55 -1.93 -10.36
CA ARG A 300 5.82 -0.66 -11.07
C ARG A 300 5.46 0.60 -10.28
N ARG A 301 4.89 0.45 -9.07
CA ARG A 301 4.26 1.57 -8.36
C ARG A 301 5.21 2.74 -8.09
N PHE A 302 6.48 2.45 -7.79
CA PHE A 302 7.49 3.46 -7.47
C PHE A 302 8.66 3.46 -8.46
N GLU A 303 8.40 3.11 -9.73
CA GLU A 303 9.42 3.07 -10.78
C GLU A 303 10.18 4.41 -10.90
N THR A 304 9.47 5.54 -10.83
CA THR A 304 10.06 6.89 -10.84
C THR A 304 11.04 7.14 -9.69
N ASP A 305 10.85 6.47 -8.55
CA ASP A 305 11.71 6.57 -7.38
C ASP A 305 12.81 5.49 -7.33
N GLY A 306 12.79 4.53 -8.26
CA GLY A 306 13.78 3.45 -8.38
C GLY A 306 13.62 2.31 -7.37
N TYR A 307 12.39 1.96 -7.00
CA TYR A 307 12.04 0.75 -6.24
C TYR A 307 10.59 0.31 -6.54
N GLU A 308 10.12 -0.79 -5.94
CA GLU A 308 8.87 -1.44 -6.33
C GLU A 308 7.69 -1.05 -5.44
N LEU A 309 7.82 -1.19 -4.12
CA LEU A 309 6.73 -0.99 -3.15
C LEU A 309 7.16 -0.17 -1.94
N CYS A 310 6.20 0.44 -1.26
CA CYS A 310 6.41 1.19 -0.02
C CYS A 310 6.09 0.34 1.22
N ALA A 311 6.68 0.69 2.37
CA ALA A 311 6.45 -0.01 3.64
C ALA A 311 5.23 0.48 4.46
N SER A 312 4.24 1.12 3.82
CA SER A 312 3.06 1.71 4.47
C SER A 312 1.77 1.17 3.90
N SER A 313 0.64 1.48 4.53
CA SER A 313 -0.71 1.08 4.07
C SER A 313 -1.10 1.63 2.69
N ALA A 314 -0.32 2.55 2.11
CA ALA A 314 -0.48 2.91 0.70
C ALA A 314 -0.15 1.72 -0.22
N CYS A 315 0.67 0.77 0.25
CA CYS A 315 1.02 -0.49 -0.39
C CYS A 315 0.57 -1.65 0.50
N GLN A 316 1.48 -2.13 1.37
CA GLN A 316 1.18 -3.08 2.43
C GLN A 316 1.99 -2.69 3.67
N VAL A 317 1.45 -2.98 4.85
CA VAL A 317 2.09 -2.66 6.13
C VAL A 317 3.30 -3.58 6.36
N TYR A 318 4.45 -3.18 5.84
CA TYR A 318 5.74 -3.87 6.03
C TYR A 318 6.52 -3.28 7.21
N LYS A 319 6.76 -4.10 8.24
CA LYS A 319 7.54 -3.69 9.43
C LYS A 319 8.87 -4.45 9.60
N GLY A 320 9.36 -5.09 8.53
CA GLY A 320 10.54 -5.96 8.61
C GLY A 320 10.26 -7.22 9.43
N LEU A 321 11.29 -7.83 10.00
CA LEU A 321 11.22 -9.06 10.80
C LEU A 321 10.83 -8.83 12.26
N GLY A 322 10.46 -7.60 12.64
CA GLY A 322 9.94 -7.28 13.96
C GLY A 322 8.51 -7.78 14.16
N ASN A 323 8.24 -8.36 15.34
CA ASN A 323 6.92 -8.89 15.72
C ASN A 323 6.36 -9.92 14.71
N THR A 324 7.25 -10.72 14.12
CA THR A 324 6.84 -11.96 13.43
C THR A 324 6.25 -12.93 14.45
N TRP A 325 5.36 -13.82 14.01
CA TRP A 325 4.72 -14.80 14.89
C TRP A 325 4.54 -16.14 14.17
N GLU A 326 4.64 -17.22 14.95
CA GLU A 326 4.72 -18.59 14.43
C GLU A 326 3.55 -18.99 13.52
N PRO A 327 2.28 -18.65 13.82
CA PRO A 327 1.16 -18.98 12.93
C PRO A 327 1.28 -18.35 11.53
N ALA A 328 1.74 -17.10 11.41
CA ALA A 328 2.00 -16.52 10.09
C ALA A 328 3.18 -17.19 9.38
N ASP A 329 4.27 -17.47 10.09
CA ASP A 329 5.41 -18.17 9.48
C ASP A 329 4.99 -19.55 8.94
N ARG A 330 4.14 -20.30 9.66
CA ARG A 330 3.58 -21.57 9.18
C ARG A 330 2.66 -21.38 7.97
N ALA A 331 1.77 -20.40 7.99
CA ALA A 331 0.85 -20.13 6.89
C ALA A 331 1.59 -19.68 5.61
N ILE A 332 2.61 -18.84 5.75
CA ILE A 332 3.49 -18.40 4.66
C ILE A 332 4.20 -19.62 4.05
N ALA A 333 4.78 -20.49 4.89
CA ALA A 333 5.43 -21.72 4.43
C ALA A 333 4.45 -22.72 3.77
N ALA A 334 3.26 -22.90 4.32
CA ALA A 334 2.22 -23.79 3.77
C ALA A 334 1.66 -23.28 2.43
N THR A 335 1.77 -21.99 2.18
CA THR A 335 1.32 -21.30 0.96
C THR A 335 2.47 -20.82 0.09
N ALA A 336 3.69 -21.33 0.30
CA ALA A 336 4.89 -20.86 -0.38
C ALA A 336 4.71 -20.90 -1.90
N GLY A 337 4.99 -19.77 -2.55
CA GLY A 337 4.83 -19.61 -4.00
C GLY A 337 3.39 -19.69 -4.53
N LYS A 338 2.35 -19.82 -3.70
CA LYS A 338 0.95 -19.79 -4.16
C LYS A 338 0.48 -18.35 -4.35
N VAL A 339 -0.14 -18.09 -5.50
CA VAL A 339 -0.72 -16.80 -5.91
C VAL A 339 -2.15 -17.01 -6.42
N LEU A 340 -2.91 -15.92 -6.50
CA LEU A 340 -4.28 -15.91 -6.99
C LEU A 340 -4.31 -15.33 -8.41
N THR A 341 -4.88 -16.08 -9.35
CA THR A 341 -4.92 -15.71 -10.78
C THR A 341 -6.32 -15.74 -11.36
N TYR A 342 -6.54 -14.95 -12.41
CA TYR A 342 -7.71 -15.00 -13.29
C TYR A 342 -7.21 -14.96 -14.72
N ASN A 343 -7.57 -15.93 -15.56
CA ASN A 343 -7.08 -16.05 -16.94
C ASN A 343 -5.55 -15.96 -17.07
N ASN A 344 -4.81 -16.69 -16.21
CA ASN A 344 -3.34 -16.68 -16.14
C ASN A 344 -2.67 -15.34 -15.78
N GLU A 345 -3.43 -14.31 -15.41
CA GLU A 345 -2.89 -13.06 -14.87
C GLU A 345 -3.09 -13.01 -13.35
N LEU A 346 -2.11 -12.47 -12.60
CA LEU A 346 -2.29 -12.18 -11.18
C LEU A 346 -3.47 -11.24 -11.00
N VAL A 347 -4.34 -11.53 -10.03
CA VAL A 347 -5.50 -10.66 -9.77
C VAL A 347 -5.12 -9.40 -9.00
N ASP A 348 -5.95 -8.36 -9.12
CA ASP A 348 -5.99 -7.25 -8.17
C ASP A 348 -6.42 -7.77 -6.79
N ALA A 349 -5.45 -8.28 -6.03
CA ALA A 349 -5.59 -8.98 -4.75
C ALA A 349 -5.85 -8.00 -3.58
N LEU A 350 -6.93 -7.24 -3.70
CA LEU A 350 -7.30 -6.18 -2.78
C LEU A 350 -7.96 -6.73 -1.51
N TYR A 351 -7.62 -6.15 -0.37
CA TYR A 351 -8.21 -6.51 0.92
C TYR A 351 -8.32 -5.29 1.83
N SER A 352 -9.30 -5.31 2.72
CA SER A 352 -9.53 -4.23 3.70
C SER A 352 -10.00 -4.80 5.03
N SER A 353 -9.99 -3.99 6.08
CA SER A 353 -10.36 -4.44 7.42
C SER A 353 -11.76 -5.04 7.45
N THR A 354 -12.74 -4.29 6.95
CA THR A 354 -14.17 -4.63 6.98
C THR A 354 -14.86 -4.09 5.74
N SER A 355 -15.73 -4.88 5.12
CA SER A 355 -16.54 -4.44 3.97
C SER A 355 -17.80 -3.68 4.38
N GLY A 356 -18.15 -3.66 5.67
CA GLY A 356 -19.44 -3.15 6.11
C GLY A 356 -20.59 -4.08 5.75
N GLY A 357 -20.32 -5.38 5.58
CA GLY A 357 -21.31 -6.42 5.31
C GLY A 357 -21.61 -6.63 3.82
N VAL A 358 -20.99 -5.85 2.94
CA VAL A 358 -21.12 -5.99 1.50
C VAL A 358 -19.83 -5.55 0.81
N THR A 359 -19.26 -6.45 0.02
CA THR A 359 -18.10 -6.16 -0.83
C THR A 359 -18.51 -5.30 -2.01
N SER A 360 -17.52 -4.69 -2.64
CA SER A 360 -17.71 -3.75 -3.74
C SER A 360 -16.88 -4.19 -4.96
N PRO A 361 -17.35 -3.93 -6.19
CA PRO A 361 -16.53 -4.04 -7.38
C PRO A 361 -15.43 -2.97 -7.38
N TYR A 362 -14.42 -3.19 -8.23
CA TYR A 362 -13.30 -2.24 -8.40
C TYR A 362 -13.78 -0.84 -8.80
N THR A 363 -14.72 -0.77 -9.74
CA THR A 363 -15.21 0.46 -10.37
C THR A 363 -16.03 1.37 -9.46
N ASP A 364 -16.47 0.86 -8.31
CA ASP A 364 -17.15 1.65 -7.27
C ASP A 364 -16.16 2.49 -6.43
N MET A 365 -14.88 2.11 -6.41
CA MET A 365 -13.84 2.80 -5.63
C MET A 365 -12.84 3.53 -6.51
N TRP A 366 -12.48 2.95 -7.66
CA TRP A 366 -11.46 3.49 -8.55
C TRP A 366 -11.96 3.61 -9.99
N ASP A 367 -11.28 4.43 -10.77
CA ASP A 367 -11.45 4.51 -12.21
C ASP A 367 -10.72 3.36 -12.93
N GLY A 368 -11.17 3.04 -14.13
CA GLY A 368 -10.64 1.95 -14.95
C GLY A 368 -11.67 0.85 -15.23
N SER A 369 -11.19 -0.23 -15.87
CA SER A 369 -12.03 -1.34 -16.29
C SER A 369 -12.49 -2.22 -15.13
N ASP A 370 -13.60 -2.93 -15.35
CA ASP A 370 -14.11 -3.88 -14.36
C ASP A 370 -13.13 -5.04 -14.13
N ARG A 371 -13.24 -5.67 -12.96
CA ARG A 371 -12.48 -6.87 -12.60
C ARG A 371 -13.51 -7.97 -12.33
N PRO A 372 -13.65 -8.98 -13.21
CA PRO A 372 -14.72 -9.99 -13.08
C PRO A 372 -14.73 -10.73 -11.74
N TYR A 373 -13.57 -10.82 -11.08
CA TYR A 373 -13.39 -11.44 -9.78
C TYR A 373 -13.60 -10.50 -8.58
N LEU A 374 -13.81 -9.19 -8.79
CA LEU A 374 -14.15 -8.23 -7.73
C LEU A 374 -15.61 -7.83 -7.90
N GLN A 375 -16.49 -8.50 -7.15
CA GLN A 375 -17.94 -8.37 -7.31
C GLN A 375 -18.61 -7.87 -6.02
N THR A 376 -19.80 -7.28 -6.17
CA THR A 376 -20.70 -7.02 -5.04
C THR A 376 -21.21 -8.35 -4.46
N ARG A 377 -20.88 -8.64 -3.21
CA ARG A 377 -21.33 -9.81 -2.47
C ARG A 377 -21.64 -9.46 -1.02
N LEU A 378 -22.65 -10.07 -0.45
CA LEU A 378 -22.89 -9.95 0.99
C LEU A 378 -21.80 -10.70 1.74
N ASP A 379 -21.16 -10.05 2.70
CA ASP A 379 -20.19 -10.68 3.59
C ASP A 379 -20.92 -11.40 4.74
N ALA A 380 -21.68 -12.44 4.39
CA ALA A 380 -22.48 -13.24 5.31
C ALA A 380 -22.60 -14.69 4.81
N VAL A 381 -22.66 -15.64 5.75
CA VAL A 381 -22.97 -17.05 5.44
C VAL A 381 -24.47 -17.35 5.39
N THR A 382 -25.28 -16.46 5.95
CA THR A 382 -26.74 -16.54 5.89
C THR A 382 -27.30 -15.42 5.03
N ASN A 383 -28.48 -15.64 4.47
CA ASN A 383 -29.15 -14.62 3.66
C ASN A 383 -29.77 -13.54 4.55
N VAL A 384 -29.00 -12.50 4.85
CA VAL A 384 -29.44 -11.34 5.66
C VAL A 384 -30.07 -10.23 4.82
N TRP A 385 -29.86 -10.25 3.50
CA TRP A 385 -30.34 -9.22 2.57
C TRP A 385 -30.45 -9.78 1.15
N ASP A 386 -31.43 -9.33 0.39
CA ASP A 386 -31.57 -9.71 -1.03
C ASP A 386 -31.18 -8.52 -1.90
N LEU A 387 -29.94 -8.53 -2.43
CA LEU A 387 -29.41 -7.46 -3.29
C LEU A 387 -30.17 -7.33 -4.62
N GLY A 388 -30.78 -8.42 -5.13
CA GLY A 388 -31.53 -8.41 -6.37
C GLY A 388 -32.89 -7.75 -6.24
N ARG A 389 -33.53 -7.89 -5.07
CA ARG A 389 -34.83 -7.25 -4.77
C ARG A 389 -34.71 -5.90 -4.09
N ASN A 390 -33.65 -5.70 -3.29
CA ASN A 390 -33.44 -4.50 -2.50
C ASN A 390 -32.06 -3.91 -2.83
N SER A 391 -31.95 -3.25 -3.99
CA SER A 391 -30.70 -2.59 -4.38
C SER A 391 -30.27 -1.59 -3.32
N LEU A 392 -28.97 -1.60 -2.98
CA LEU A 392 -28.39 -0.64 -2.05
C LEU A 392 -28.13 0.73 -2.69
N SER A 393 -28.36 0.89 -4.00
CA SER A 393 -28.35 2.21 -4.65
C SER A 393 -29.54 3.08 -4.23
N ASP A 394 -30.63 2.47 -3.74
CA ASP A 394 -31.78 3.18 -3.17
C ASP A 394 -31.50 3.59 -1.72
N GLU A 395 -31.75 4.85 -1.39
CA GLU A 395 -31.40 5.42 -0.08
C GLU A 395 -32.21 4.82 1.07
N GLN A 396 -33.48 4.43 0.87
CA GLN A 396 -34.30 3.82 1.92
C GLN A 396 -33.82 2.39 2.21
N ASN A 397 -33.57 1.61 1.15
CA ASN A 397 -32.95 0.30 1.24
C ASN A 397 -31.59 0.37 1.95
N PHE A 398 -30.76 1.33 1.55
CA PHE A 398 -29.45 1.54 2.12
C PHE A 398 -29.51 1.82 3.63
N ARG A 399 -30.39 2.74 4.07
CA ARG A 399 -30.58 3.05 5.50
C ARG A 399 -31.04 1.84 6.29
N ARG A 400 -31.97 1.03 5.75
CA ARG A 400 -32.39 -0.24 6.37
C ARG A 400 -31.21 -1.21 6.50
N PHE A 401 -30.40 -1.35 5.45
CA PHE A 401 -29.21 -2.22 5.45
C PHE A 401 -28.16 -1.79 6.49
N ILE A 402 -27.87 -0.49 6.61
CA ILE A 402 -26.96 0.05 7.64
C ILE A 402 -27.55 -0.12 9.06
N GLY A 403 -28.88 -0.17 9.17
CA GLY A 403 -29.59 -0.50 10.39
C GLY A 403 -29.38 -1.95 10.88
N LEU A 404 -29.06 -2.89 9.98
CA LEU A 404 -28.76 -4.28 10.36
C LEU A 404 -27.40 -4.36 11.05
N LYS A 405 -27.39 -4.89 12.28
CA LYS A 405 -26.21 -4.98 13.15
C LYS A 405 -25.66 -6.40 13.35
N GLN A 406 -26.35 -7.43 12.85
CA GLN A 406 -26.02 -8.83 13.11
C GLN A 406 -26.22 -9.69 11.86
N GLY A 407 -25.59 -10.86 11.84
CA GLY A 407 -25.73 -11.88 10.79
C GLY A 407 -24.67 -11.79 9.69
N PHE A 408 -23.75 -10.83 9.79
CA PHE A 408 -22.62 -10.66 8.88
C PHE A 408 -21.35 -11.27 9.46
N ASN A 409 -20.40 -11.64 8.60
CA ASN A 409 -19.13 -12.24 9.03
C ASN A 409 -18.25 -11.26 9.85
N GLU A 410 -18.54 -9.97 9.78
CA GLU A 410 -17.79 -8.90 10.40
C GLU A 410 -18.55 -8.23 11.57
N ASP A 411 -19.70 -8.78 11.99
CA ASP A 411 -20.62 -8.14 12.94
C ASP A 411 -20.13 -8.01 14.40
N LYS A 412 -18.90 -8.44 14.70
CA LYS A 412 -18.28 -8.40 16.04
C LYS A 412 -17.30 -7.25 16.26
N THR A 413 -16.96 -6.49 15.22
CA THR A 413 -16.06 -5.34 15.33
C THR A 413 -16.82 -4.03 15.26
N ASP A 414 -16.41 -3.04 16.05
CA ASP A 414 -17.00 -1.69 16.03
C ASP A 414 -16.77 -0.97 14.69
N LEU A 415 -15.83 -1.45 13.87
CA LEU A 415 -15.59 -0.96 12.51
C LEU A 415 -16.67 -1.40 11.51
N PHE A 416 -17.50 -2.39 11.86
CA PHE A 416 -18.57 -2.88 10.99
C PHE A 416 -19.68 -1.86 10.78
N ARG A 417 -20.02 -1.07 11.82
CA ARG A 417 -21.06 -0.04 11.80
C ARG A 417 -20.63 1.11 12.69
N TRP A 418 -20.64 2.32 12.14
CA TRP A 418 -20.16 3.51 12.84
C TRP A 418 -21.05 4.71 12.55
N ARG A 419 -20.92 5.70 13.43
CA ARG A 419 -21.60 6.99 13.39
C ARG A 419 -20.57 8.05 13.77
N GLU A 420 -20.12 8.84 12.81
CA GLU A 420 -19.05 9.83 12.99
C GLU A 420 -19.60 11.23 12.76
N GLU A 421 -19.51 12.09 13.77
CA GLU A 421 -19.92 13.49 13.66
C GLU A 421 -18.75 14.35 13.16
N SER A 422 -19.04 15.25 12.23
CA SER A 422 -18.08 16.22 11.72
C SER A 422 -18.67 17.62 11.76
N LYS A 423 -18.04 18.50 12.53
CA LYS A 423 -18.45 19.90 12.62
C LYS A 423 -18.15 20.61 11.31
N LEU A 424 -18.98 21.59 10.96
CA LEU A 424 -18.86 22.37 9.73
C LEU A 424 -17.50 23.08 9.63
N ALA A 425 -16.93 23.51 10.76
CA ALA A 425 -15.60 24.11 10.80
C ALA A 425 -14.49 23.15 10.33
N ASP A 426 -14.54 21.90 10.78
CA ASP A 426 -13.57 20.87 10.41
C ASP A 426 -13.75 20.46 8.94
N MET A 427 -15.00 20.24 8.50
CA MET A 427 -15.29 19.97 7.09
C MET A 427 -14.87 21.11 6.16
N ASN A 428 -15.07 22.37 6.57
CA ASN A 428 -14.59 23.53 5.83
C ASN A 428 -13.07 23.53 5.70
N LYS A 429 -12.36 23.18 6.79
CA LYS A 429 -10.90 23.10 6.79
C LYS A 429 -10.41 21.97 5.87
N ASP A 430 -10.97 20.78 6.00
CA ASP A 430 -10.56 19.61 5.21
C ASP A 430 -10.79 19.84 3.72
N LEU A 431 -11.97 20.37 3.34
CA LEU A 431 -12.26 20.67 1.94
C LEU A 431 -11.36 21.79 1.39
N LYS A 432 -11.00 22.80 2.19
CA LYS A 432 -10.01 23.82 1.77
C LYS A 432 -8.65 23.20 1.49
N ASP A 433 -8.15 22.39 2.42
CA ASP A 433 -6.86 21.70 2.28
C ASP A 433 -6.87 20.82 1.02
N TYR A 434 -7.96 20.11 0.78
CA TYR A 434 -8.18 19.31 -0.43
C TYR A 434 -8.15 20.16 -1.70
N LEU A 435 -8.99 21.18 -1.80
CA LEU A 435 -9.10 22.02 -3.00
C LEU A 435 -7.80 22.80 -3.27
N GLN A 436 -7.11 23.23 -2.22
CA GLN A 436 -5.78 23.84 -2.34
C GLN A 436 -4.77 22.85 -2.91
N SER A 437 -4.77 21.59 -2.45
CA SER A 437 -3.88 20.56 -2.98
C SER A 437 -4.11 20.24 -4.46
N LYS A 438 -5.32 20.45 -4.97
CA LYS A 438 -5.71 20.26 -6.38
C LYS A 438 -5.56 21.54 -7.23
N ASN A 439 -5.06 22.64 -6.66
CA ASN A 439 -5.08 23.98 -7.28
C ASN A 439 -6.47 24.41 -7.80
N HIS A 440 -7.54 23.95 -7.14
CA HIS A 440 -8.91 24.13 -7.62
C HIS A 440 -9.37 25.61 -7.51
N PRO A 441 -10.21 26.13 -8.42
CA PRO A 441 -10.71 27.52 -8.38
C PRO A 441 -11.49 27.86 -7.10
N LEU A 442 -12.21 26.88 -6.54
CA LEU A 442 -13.01 27.06 -5.33
C LEU A 442 -12.21 27.03 -4.01
N ARG A 443 -10.87 26.90 -4.04
CA ARG A 443 -10.04 26.73 -2.83
C ARG A 443 -10.19 27.82 -1.75
N ASN A 444 -10.70 29.00 -2.12
CA ASN A 444 -10.88 30.15 -1.24
C ASN A 444 -12.33 30.33 -0.74
N PHE A 445 -13.17 29.30 -0.78
CA PHE A 445 -14.55 29.38 -0.27
C PHE A 445 -14.57 29.71 1.24
N LYS A 446 -15.64 30.33 1.74
CA LYS A 446 -15.74 30.66 3.17
C LYS A 446 -16.38 29.52 3.96
N THR A 447 -17.50 28.99 3.46
CA THR A 447 -18.25 27.93 4.15
C THR A 447 -18.97 27.00 3.19
N ILE A 448 -19.07 25.73 3.58
CA ILE A 448 -20.01 24.75 3.04
C ILE A 448 -21.43 25.19 3.44
N ARG A 449 -22.35 25.10 2.47
CA ARG A 449 -23.79 25.32 2.61
C ARG A 449 -24.57 24.01 2.62
N GLU A 450 -24.10 23.03 1.86
CA GLU A 450 -24.71 21.70 1.78
C GLU A 450 -23.69 20.65 1.36
N ALA A 451 -23.82 19.43 1.89
CA ALA A 451 -23.21 18.21 1.37
C ALA A 451 -24.30 17.16 1.15
N ARG A 452 -24.30 16.52 -0.03
CA ARG A 452 -25.33 15.54 -0.43
C ARG A 452 -24.72 14.41 -1.25
N VAL A 453 -24.99 13.17 -0.85
CA VAL A 453 -24.71 12.00 -1.70
C VAL A 453 -25.69 12.02 -2.87
N VAL A 454 -25.17 12.26 -4.07
CA VAL A 454 -26.01 12.39 -5.28
C VAL A 454 -26.06 11.09 -6.08
N LYS A 455 -25.04 10.23 -5.94
CA LYS A 455 -25.00 8.93 -6.60
C LYS A 455 -24.42 7.86 -5.70
N ARG A 456 -25.09 6.72 -5.66
CA ARG A 456 -24.70 5.52 -4.94
C ARG A 456 -24.62 4.34 -5.89
N SER A 457 -23.62 3.49 -5.71
CA SER A 457 -23.49 2.27 -6.50
C SER A 457 -24.46 1.17 -6.03
N PRO A 458 -24.66 0.09 -6.81
CA PRO A 458 -25.45 -1.07 -6.39
C PRO A 458 -24.91 -1.77 -5.12
N SER A 459 -23.62 -1.63 -4.79
CA SER A 459 -23.02 -2.12 -3.54
C SER A 459 -23.26 -1.19 -2.34
N GLY A 460 -23.93 -0.05 -2.56
CA GLY A 460 -24.25 0.93 -1.54
C GLY A 460 -23.16 1.98 -1.31
N ARG A 461 -22.05 1.98 -2.07
CA ARG A 461 -21.00 3.00 -1.91
C ARG A 461 -21.45 4.34 -2.47
N ALA A 462 -21.22 5.42 -1.72
CA ALA A 462 -21.34 6.77 -2.22
C ALA A 462 -20.23 6.99 -3.26
N ILE A 463 -20.61 7.12 -4.52
CA ILE A 463 -19.68 7.29 -5.63
C ILE A 463 -19.65 8.73 -6.16
N GLU A 464 -20.66 9.54 -5.83
CA GLU A 464 -20.65 10.99 -6.04
C GLU A 464 -21.25 11.71 -4.83
N LEU A 465 -20.47 12.61 -4.24
CA LEU A 465 -20.86 13.51 -3.16
C LEU A 465 -20.70 14.95 -3.65
N THR A 466 -21.81 15.67 -3.77
CA THR A 466 -21.78 17.10 -4.11
C THR A 466 -21.70 17.93 -2.85
N VAL A 467 -20.73 18.83 -2.79
CA VAL A 467 -20.55 19.80 -1.72
C VAL A 467 -20.73 21.20 -2.29
N THR A 468 -21.81 21.86 -1.88
CA THR A 468 -22.12 23.24 -2.27
C THR A 468 -21.54 24.18 -1.23
N THR A 469 -20.73 25.12 -1.70
CA THR A 469 -20.10 26.18 -0.90
C THR A 469 -20.72 27.54 -1.23
N ASP A 470 -20.25 28.60 -0.57
CA ASP A 470 -20.60 29.98 -0.93
C ASP A 470 -20.00 30.48 -2.26
N LEU A 471 -19.01 29.78 -2.83
CA LEU A 471 -18.39 30.13 -4.13
C LEU A 471 -18.85 29.24 -5.30
N GLY A 472 -19.55 28.14 -5.03
CA GLY A 472 -19.92 27.17 -6.04
C GLY A 472 -19.98 25.75 -5.49
N SER A 473 -20.27 24.78 -6.35
CA SER A 473 -20.34 23.37 -5.97
C SER A 473 -19.15 22.59 -6.50
N VAL A 474 -18.64 21.65 -5.70
CA VAL A 474 -17.66 20.66 -6.11
C VAL A 474 -18.29 19.27 -5.99
N THR A 475 -18.06 18.41 -6.99
CA THR A 475 -18.46 17.00 -6.93
C THR A 475 -17.24 16.16 -6.62
N LEU A 476 -17.25 15.51 -5.47
CA LEU A 476 -16.23 14.55 -5.05
C LEU A 476 -16.66 13.16 -5.53
N ARG A 477 -15.74 12.44 -6.16
CA ARG A 477 -16.01 11.14 -6.78
C ARG A 477 -15.27 10.03 -6.04
N LYS A 478 -15.96 8.92 -5.77
CA LYS A 478 -15.39 7.67 -5.23
C LYS A 478 -14.41 7.89 -4.06
N ASP A 479 -13.16 7.43 -4.18
CA ASP A 479 -12.16 7.52 -3.10
C ASP A 479 -11.68 8.96 -2.81
N GLU A 480 -11.90 9.92 -3.71
CA GLU A 480 -11.65 11.35 -3.44
C GLU A 480 -12.58 11.90 -2.34
N ILE A 481 -13.70 11.23 -2.05
CA ILE A 481 -14.53 11.56 -0.88
C ILE A 481 -13.73 11.34 0.41
N LEU A 482 -12.99 10.22 0.50
CA LEU A 482 -12.14 9.89 1.64
C LEU A 482 -10.90 10.79 1.71
N GLN A 483 -10.57 11.44 0.59
CA GLN A 483 -9.46 12.38 0.47
C GLN A 483 -9.83 13.78 0.94
N ALA A 484 -11.08 14.20 0.68
CA ALA A 484 -11.55 15.55 0.93
C ALA A 484 -11.95 15.81 2.39
N PHE A 485 -12.22 14.77 3.17
CA PHE A 485 -12.70 14.88 4.55
C PHE A 485 -12.06 13.85 5.47
N TYR A 486 -11.91 14.18 6.76
CA TYR A 486 -11.43 13.25 7.78
C TYR A 486 -12.35 12.03 7.95
N ALA A 487 -13.63 12.26 8.23
CA ALA A 487 -14.70 11.26 8.10
C ALA A 487 -15.26 11.32 6.67
N PRO A 488 -15.66 10.21 6.05
CA PRO A 488 -15.97 8.91 6.66
C PRO A 488 -14.83 7.89 6.67
N LEU A 489 -15.04 6.78 7.39
CA LEU A 489 -14.13 5.62 7.47
C LEU A 489 -14.13 4.73 6.21
N SER A 490 -15.20 4.79 5.43
CA SER A 490 -15.37 4.11 4.13
C SER A 490 -16.35 4.90 3.26
N THR A 491 -16.48 4.56 1.97
CA THR A 491 -17.51 5.16 1.10
C THR A 491 -18.91 4.56 1.33
N LEU A 492 -19.09 3.62 2.27
CA LEU A 492 -20.39 3.03 2.60
C LEU A 492 -21.11 3.83 3.68
N PHE A 493 -21.68 4.98 3.30
CA PHE A 493 -22.33 5.86 4.27
C PHE A 493 -23.48 6.66 3.68
N TYR A 494 -24.31 7.20 4.57
CA TYR A 494 -25.26 8.27 4.27
C TYR A 494 -25.00 9.45 5.23
N LEU A 495 -25.53 10.62 4.89
CA LEU A 495 -25.39 11.85 5.67
C LEU A 495 -26.68 12.17 6.43
N GLU A 496 -26.52 12.67 7.65
CA GLU A 496 -27.55 13.35 8.43
C GLU A 496 -27.06 14.77 8.76
N PRO A 497 -27.74 15.84 8.31
CA PRO A 497 -27.35 17.19 8.68
C PRO A 497 -27.59 17.44 10.17
N MET A 498 -26.64 18.11 10.81
CA MET A 498 -26.72 18.55 12.20
C MET A 498 -27.06 20.05 12.21
N TYR A 499 -28.07 20.44 13.00
CA TYR A 499 -28.51 21.82 13.10
C TYR A 499 -28.47 22.31 14.55
N ASP A 500 -28.12 23.57 14.74
CA ASP A 500 -28.27 24.25 16.03
C ASP A 500 -29.75 24.53 16.37
N LYS A 501 -29.95 25.16 17.54
CA LYS A 501 -31.29 25.57 18.01
C LYS A 501 -31.99 26.56 17.07
N ASP A 502 -31.23 27.31 16.29
CA ASP A 502 -31.71 28.32 15.33
C ASP A 502 -31.85 27.74 13.90
N LYS A 503 -31.75 26.40 13.75
CA LYS A 503 -31.78 25.67 12.47
C LYS A 503 -30.65 26.04 11.51
N LYS A 504 -29.53 26.55 12.01
CA LYS A 504 -28.32 26.77 11.22
C LYS A 504 -27.52 25.47 11.17
N LEU A 505 -26.99 25.16 9.99
CA LEU A 505 -26.16 23.97 9.78
C LEU A 505 -24.90 24.06 10.66
N GLU A 506 -24.71 23.08 11.55
CA GLU A 506 -23.53 22.94 12.43
C GLU A 506 -22.55 21.88 11.94
N GLY A 507 -22.98 20.97 11.06
CA GLY A 507 -22.16 19.89 10.56
C GLY A 507 -22.97 18.75 9.96
N TYR A 508 -22.35 17.58 9.86
CA TYR A 508 -22.98 16.36 9.39
C TYR A 508 -22.57 15.19 10.26
N THR A 509 -23.51 14.27 10.49
CA THR A 509 -23.19 12.92 10.93
C THR A 509 -23.08 12.00 9.72
N PHE A 510 -21.92 11.37 9.57
CA PHE A 510 -21.70 10.27 8.65
C PHE A 510 -22.14 8.97 9.33
N VAL A 511 -23.13 8.29 8.78
CA VAL A 511 -23.61 7.00 9.30
C VAL A 511 -23.35 5.93 8.27
N GLY A 512 -22.60 4.89 8.66
CA GLY A 512 -22.09 3.94 7.71
C GLY A 512 -21.57 2.65 8.32
N GLY A 513 -20.75 1.95 7.54
CA GLY A 513 -20.11 0.72 7.96
C GLY A 513 -18.84 0.41 7.19
N GLY A 514 -18.01 -0.48 7.75
CA GLY A 514 -16.75 -0.88 7.15
C GLY A 514 -15.62 0.14 7.32
N PHE A 515 -14.39 -0.33 7.18
CA PHE A 515 -13.16 0.44 7.29
C PHE A 515 -12.20 0.04 6.17
N GLY A 516 -11.90 0.99 5.29
CA GLY A 516 -11.16 0.76 4.04
C GLY A 516 -12.06 0.77 2.80
N HIS A 517 -11.55 0.25 1.69
CA HIS A 517 -12.25 0.32 0.40
C HIS A 517 -13.41 -0.68 0.27
N GLY A 518 -13.39 -1.81 0.97
CA GLY A 518 -14.43 -2.85 0.87
C GLY A 518 -14.45 -3.61 -0.45
N VAL A 519 -13.40 -3.46 -1.27
CA VAL A 519 -13.18 -4.22 -2.50
C VAL A 519 -12.32 -5.44 -2.18
N GLY A 520 -12.73 -6.62 -2.65
CA GLY A 520 -12.04 -7.89 -2.39
C GLY A 520 -12.30 -8.44 -0.99
N LEU A 521 -11.25 -8.92 -0.32
CA LEU A 521 -11.37 -9.63 0.96
C LEU A 521 -11.59 -8.69 2.16
N SER A 522 -12.56 -9.06 3.01
CA SER A 522 -12.77 -8.49 4.34
C SER A 522 -11.94 -9.29 5.36
N GLN A 523 -10.98 -8.66 6.03
CA GLN A 523 -10.09 -9.35 6.98
C GLN A 523 -10.87 -9.92 8.16
N PHE A 524 -11.74 -9.12 8.77
CA PHE A 524 -12.61 -9.59 9.86
C PHE A 524 -13.65 -10.61 9.37
N GLY A 525 -14.14 -10.48 8.13
CA GLY A 525 -15.00 -11.47 7.52
C GLY A 525 -14.31 -12.82 7.36
N ALA A 526 -13.08 -12.82 6.82
CA ALA A 526 -12.22 -14.00 6.70
C ALA A 526 -11.92 -14.66 8.06
N HIS A 527 -11.74 -13.87 9.13
CA HIS A 527 -11.60 -14.42 10.48
C HIS A 527 -12.80 -15.27 10.88
N ASN A 528 -14.02 -14.76 10.67
CA ASN A 528 -15.22 -15.50 11.02
C ASN A 528 -15.38 -16.75 10.14
N LEU A 529 -15.18 -16.64 8.83
CA LEU A 529 -15.26 -17.78 7.91
C LEU A 529 -14.28 -18.89 8.30
N ALA A 530 -13.04 -18.53 8.65
CA ALA A 530 -12.06 -19.50 9.14
C ALA A 530 -12.47 -20.14 10.48
N ARG A 531 -13.07 -19.37 11.41
CA ARG A 531 -13.64 -19.94 12.66
C ARG A 531 -14.81 -20.89 12.41
N LEU A 532 -15.55 -20.69 11.33
CA LEU A 532 -16.58 -21.62 10.85
C LEU A 532 -16.01 -22.86 10.13
N GLY A 533 -14.67 -23.01 10.09
CA GLY A 533 -13.98 -24.16 9.51
C GLY A 533 -13.78 -24.06 7.99
N TRP A 534 -13.90 -22.89 7.38
CA TRP A 534 -13.60 -22.73 5.97
C TRP A 534 -12.09 -22.77 5.72
N THR A 535 -11.68 -23.49 4.69
CA THR A 535 -10.29 -23.51 4.18
C THR A 535 -9.95 -22.18 3.51
N SER A 536 -8.66 -21.87 3.40
CA SER A 536 -8.15 -20.67 2.70
C SER A 536 -8.66 -20.58 1.26
N ASP A 537 -8.63 -21.67 0.50
CA ASP A 537 -9.14 -21.71 -0.88
C ASP A 537 -10.63 -21.29 -0.96
N ARG A 538 -11.47 -21.84 -0.07
CA ARG A 538 -12.90 -21.52 0.00
C ARG A 538 -13.14 -20.05 0.37
N ILE A 539 -12.33 -19.50 1.28
CA ILE A 539 -12.37 -18.08 1.65
C ILE A 539 -12.00 -17.21 0.43
N LEU A 540 -10.94 -17.56 -0.29
CA LEU A 540 -10.52 -16.84 -1.49
C LEU A 540 -11.59 -16.92 -2.60
N THR A 541 -12.15 -18.09 -2.89
CA THR A 541 -13.24 -18.24 -3.87
C THR A 541 -14.50 -17.44 -3.49
N PHE A 542 -14.76 -17.26 -2.19
CA PHE A 542 -15.89 -16.46 -1.73
C PHE A 542 -15.74 -14.97 -2.07
N TYR A 543 -14.56 -14.40 -1.79
CA TYR A 543 -14.26 -12.97 -2.04
C TYR A 543 -13.82 -12.69 -3.48
N PHE A 544 -13.22 -13.66 -4.16
CA PHE A 544 -12.68 -13.57 -5.52
C PHE A 544 -13.24 -14.70 -6.41
N PRO A 545 -14.54 -14.67 -6.75
CA PRO A 545 -15.14 -15.72 -7.57
C PRO A 545 -14.47 -15.85 -8.93
N GLY A 546 -14.37 -17.09 -9.42
CA GLY A 546 -13.78 -17.41 -10.73
C GLY A 546 -12.25 -17.34 -10.78
N THR A 547 -11.59 -17.08 -9.66
CA THR A 547 -10.12 -17.11 -9.56
C THR A 547 -9.60 -18.49 -9.19
N GLU A 548 -8.32 -18.71 -9.45
CA GLU A 548 -7.62 -19.94 -9.14
C GLU A 548 -6.38 -19.67 -8.29
N VAL A 549 -6.19 -20.46 -7.24
CA VAL A 549 -4.94 -20.50 -6.49
C VAL A 549 -3.98 -21.44 -7.22
N ARG A 550 -2.82 -20.94 -7.63
CA ARG A 550 -1.79 -21.75 -8.29
C ARG A 550 -0.38 -21.38 -7.87
N PRO A 551 0.59 -22.30 -7.94
CA PRO A 551 2.00 -21.97 -7.76
C PRO A 551 2.48 -20.99 -8.83
N ILE A 552 3.39 -20.10 -8.48
CA ILE A 552 4.09 -19.24 -9.44
C ILE A 552 4.82 -20.11 -10.47
N ASP A 553 4.67 -19.74 -11.74
CA ASP A 553 5.41 -20.31 -12.85
C ASP A 553 5.61 -19.27 -13.97
N ARG A 554 6.19 -19.72 -15.09
CA ARG A 554 6.55 -18.85 -16.22
C ARG A 554 5.35 -18.43 -17.08
N GLU A 555 4.21 -19.08 -16.94
CA GLU A 555 3.00 -18.78 -17.72
C GLU A 555 2.17 -17.68 -17.06
N ILE A 556 2.35 -17.46 -15.75
CA ILE A 556 1.64 -16.42 -15.01
C ILE A 556 2.16 -15.03 -15.39
N VAL A 557 1.25 -14.22 -15.91
CA VAL A 557 1.47 -12.81 -16.16
C VAL A 557 1.29 -12.05 -14.86
N PHE A 558 2.32 -11.31 -14.42
CA PHE A 558 2.23 -10.54 -13.17
C PHE A 558 1.34 -9.31 -13.34
N TRP A 559 1.49 -8.64 -14.47
CA TRP A 559 0.68 -7.50 -14.86
C TRP A 559 0.83 -7.29 -16.37
N GLN A 560 -0.28 -7.05 -17.06
CA GLN A 560 -0.28 -6.58 -18.44
C GLN A 560 -0.53 -5.08 -18.47
N ASP A 561 0.36 -4.35 -19.14
CA ASP A 561 0.07 -2.98 -19.52
C ASP A 561 -1.11 -2.99 -20.49
N PRO A 562 -2.27 -2.40 -20.12
CA PRO A 562 -3.43 -2.35 -21.01
C PRO A 562 -3.14 -1.70 -22.37
N GLN A 563 -2.06 -0.91 -22.48
CA GLN A 563 -1.67 -0.22 -23.71
C GLN A 563 -0.69 -1.01 -24.59
N ARG A 564 0.08 -1.96 -24.03
CA ARG A 564 1.00 -2.80 -24.82
C ARG A 564 0.32 -4.03 -25.43
N GLY A 565 -0.97 -4.23 -25.21
CA GLY A 565 -1.73 -5.38 -25.70
C GLY A 565 -2.63 -5.09 -26.90
N ARG A 566 -2.06 -5.00 -28.11
CA ARG A 566 -2.63 -5.50 -29.39
C ARG A 566 -1.79 -5.28 -30.67
N GLU A 567 -0.60 -4.67 -30.63
CA GLU A 567 0.12 -4.26 -31.86
C GLU A 567 1.52 -4.86 -32.13
N GLU A 568 2.04 -5.81 -31.34
CA GLU A 568 3.32 -6.45 -31.71
C GLU A 568 3.25 -7.99 -31.63
N GLU A 569 2.59 -8.59 -32.63
CA GLU A 569 3.03 -9.88 -33.20
C GLU A 569 3.86 -9.58 -34.45
N PHE A 570 5.19 -9.67 -34.34
CA PHE A 570 6.11 -9.91 -35.47
C PHE A 570 7.30 -10.75 -35.03
#